data_AF-A0A661TE62-F1
#
_entry.id   AF-A0A661TE62-F1
#
_cell.length_a   1.000
_cell.length_b   1.000
_cell.length_c   1.000
_cell.angle_alpha   90.00
_cell.angle_beta   90.00
_cell.angle_gamma   90.00
#
_symmetry.space_group_name_H-M   'P 1'
#
loop_
_entity.id
_entity.type
_entity.pdbx_description
1 polymer ?
#
loop_
_entity_poly.entity_id
_entity_poly.type
_entity_poly.pdbx_seq_one_letter_code
_entity_poly.pdbx_strand_id
1 'polypeptide(L)'
;KTSGKTVFLRPLIVVVTDVPESKTSIRNFSSHIATSVTREFDLDPRRVLWVEYYPAVIYGAEGEKIIPERYDAVEFTWQKGRALNPVWRALQASLLDLVKSLLKT
;
A
#
# COMPACT_ATOMS: atom_id res chain seq x y z
N LYS A 1 -16.18 15.39 30.34
CA LYS A 1 -15.10 14.41 30.09
C LYS A 1 -14.96 14.24 28.59
N THR A 2 -14.00 14.92 27.98
CA THR A 2 -13.76 14.89 26.52
C THR A 2 -13.09 13.56 26.19
N SER A 3 -13.79 12.68 25.48
CA SER A 3 -13.25 11.41 24.99
C SER A 3 -12.13 11.74 24.00
N GLY A 4 -10.87 11.59 24.43
CA GLY A 4 -9.72 11.68 23.55
C GLY A 4 -9.87 10.60 22.47
N LYS A 5 -9.95 11.04 21.21
CA LYS A 5 -10.04 10.17 20.05
C LYS A 5 -8.74 9.34 20.00
N THR A 6 -8.78 8.09 20.46
CA THR A 6 -7.62 7.19 20.44
C THR A 6 -7.15 7.03 19.01
N VAL A 7 -6.04 7.69 18.68
CA VAL A 7 -5.36 7.51 17.40
C VAL A 7 -4.70 6.15 17.46
N PHE A 8 -5.33 5.16 16.81
CA PHE A 8 -4.67 3.88 16.57
C PHE A 8 -3.55 4.14 15.56
N LEU A 9 -2.34 4.38 16.06
CA LEU A 9 -1.13 4.27 15.25
C LEU A 9 -1.10 2.84 14.74
N ARG A 10 -1.36 2.64 13.44
CA ARG A 10 -0.98 1.39 12.75
C ARG A 10 0.54 1.44 12.66
N PRO A 11 1.29 0.78 13.57
CA PRO A 11 2.72 1.00 13.70
C PRO A 11 3.50 0.27 12.60
N LEU A 12 2.82 -0.55 11.80
CA LEU A 12 3.42 -1.38 10.77
C LEU A 12 2.94 -0.87 9.42
N ILE A 13 3.88 -0.53 8.56
CA ILE A 13 3.62 -0.11 7.19
C ILE A 13 4.20 -1.17 6.27
N VAL A 14 3.37 -1.71 5.40
CA VAL A 14 3.82 -2.59 4.32
C VAL A 14 3.67 -1.82 3.02
N VAL A 15 4.79 -1.60 2.33
CA VAL A 15 4.81 -0.99 1.01
C VAL A 15 5.14 -2.06 -0.02
N VAL A 16 4.30 -2.20 -1.04
CA VAL A 16 4.50 -3.14 -2.15
C VAL A 16 4.51 -2.40 -3.47
N THR A 17 5.26 -2.89 -4.44
CA THR A 17 5.32 -2.33 -5.78
C THR A 17 5.43 -3.44 -6.82
N ASP A 18 5.19 -3.08 -8.08
CA ASP A 18 5.36 -4.00 -9.20
C ASP A 18 6.84 -4.39 -9.32
N VAL A 19 7.09 -5.67 -9.60
CA VAL A 19 8.43 -6.12 -9.95
C VAL A 19 8.78 -5.52 -11.32
N PRO A 20 9.95 -4.87 -11.48
CA PRO A 20 10.38 -4.36 -12.78
C PRO A 20 10.28 -5.42 -13.87
N GLU A 21 9.84 -5.03 -15.07
CA GLU A 21 9.69 -5.90 -16.26
C GLU A 21 8.61 -7.00 -16.15
N SER A 22 7.95 -7.15 -15.00
CA SER A 22 6.78 -8.00 -14.86
C SER A 22 5.64 -7.51 -15.74
N LYS A 23 5.01 -8.41 -16.50
CA LYS A 23 3.77 -8.14 -17.25
C LYS A 23 2.53 -8.06 -16.33
N THR A 24 2.72 -8.30 -15.04
CA THR A 24 1.66 -8.37 -14.03
C THR A 24 1.81 -7.25 -13.01
N SER A 25 0.71 -6.59 -12.71
CA SER A 25 0.63 -5.61 -11.62
C SER A 25 0.24 -6.27 -10.30
N ILE A 26 0.84 -5.78 -9.21
CA ILE A 26 0.54 -6.05 -7.81
C ILE A 26 -0.96 -5.93 -7.53
N ARG A 27 -1.63 -4.99 -8.20
CA ARG A 27 -3.06 -4.73 -8.03
C ARG A 27 -3.91 -5.97 -8.26
N ASN A 28 -3.52 -6.82 -9.22
CA ASN A 28 -4.23 -8.06 -9.56
C ASN A 28 -4.06 -9.14 -8.49
N PHE A 29 -3.04 -9.03 -7.65
CA PHE A 29 -2.68 -10.01 -6.62
C PHE A 29 -2.72 -9.46 -5.20
N SER A 30 -3.26 -8.24 -5.02
CA SER A 30 -3.23 -7.49 -3.76
C SER A 30 -3.69 -8.32 -2.55
N SER A 31 -4.85 -8.98 -2.65
CA SER A 31 -5.38 -9.86 -1.61
C SER A 31 -4.49 -11.07 -1.30
N HIS A 32 -3.90 -11.68 -2.33
CA HIS A 32 -3.02 -12.85 -2.16
C HIS A 32 -1.71 -12.47 -1.48
N ILE A 33 -1.14 -11.34 -1.87
CA ILE A 33 0.11 -10.84 -1.32
C ILE A 33 -0.11 -10.34 0.10
N ALA A 34 -1.18 -9.58 0.37
CA ALA A 34 -1.53 -9.15 1.72
C ALA A 34 -1.74 -10.35 2.66
N THR A 35 -2.45 -11.38 2.21
CA THR A 35 -2.63 -12.63 2.97
C THR A 35 -1.29 -13.32 3.25
N SER A 36 -0.43 -13.43 2.24
CA SER A 36 0.84 -14.14 2.35
C SER A 36 1.81 -13.41 3.26
N VAL A 37 2.00 -12.10 3.07
CA VAL A 37 2.87 -11.26 3.92
C VAL A 37 2.39 -11.24 5.36
N THR A 38 1.09 -11.04 5.58
CA THR A 38 0.52 -11.01 6.95
C THR A 38 0.76 -12.33 7.66
N ARG A 39 0.62 -13.47 6.96
CA ARG A 39 0.88 -14.79 7.53
C ARG A 39 2.37 -15.06 7.75
N GLU A 40 3.20 -14.73 6.77
CA GLU A 40 4.64 -15.03 6.79
C GLU A 40 5.37 -14.25 7.88
N PHE A 41 4.96 -13.01 8.12
CA PHE A 41 5.56 -12.14 9.12
C PHE A 41 4.75 -12.07 10.44
N ASP A 42 3.73 -12.92 10.61
CA ASP A 42 2.85 -12.96 11.79
C ASP A 42 2.29 -11.59 12.21
N LEU A 43 1.77 -10.85 11.22
CA LEU A 43 1.25 -9.49 11.43
C LEU A 43 -0.22 -9.52 11.88
N ASP A 44 -0.58 -8.64 12.82
CA ASP A 44 -1.99 -8.33 13.07
C ASP A 44 -2.49 -7.39 11.95
N PRO A 45 -3.38 -7.82 11.05
CA PRO A 45 -3.82 -7.02 9.91
C PRO A 45 -4.50 -5.70 10.32
N ARG A 46 -5.04 -5.61 11.54
CA ARG A 46 -5.65 -4.37 12.07
C ARG A 46 -4.61 -3.30 12.39
N ARG A 47 -3.35 -3.71 12.52
CA ARG A 47 -2.21 -2.84 12.86
C ARG A 47 -1.35 -2.51 11.63
N VAL A 48 -1.72 -2.99 10.45
CA VAL A 48 -0.98 -2.78 9.19
C VAL A 48 -1.63 -1.69 8.34
N LEU A 49 -0.84 -0.70 7.96
CA LEU A 49 -1.13 0.15 6.81
C LEU A 49 -0.54 -0.53 5.56
N TRP A 50 -1.41 -0.95 4.64
CA TRP A 50 -0.98 -1.49 3.36
C TRP A 50 -0.94 -0.37 2.31
N VAL A 51 0.22 -0.20 1.68
CA VAL A 51 0.45 0.81 0.66
C VAL A 51 0.91 0.14 -0.63
N GLU A 52 0.17 0.35 -1.71
CA GLU A 52 0.64 0.04 -3.06
C GLU A 52 1.34 1.26 -3.65
N TYR A 53 2.61 1.08 -3.96
CA TYR A 53 3.48 2.06 -4.57
C TYR A 53 3.61 1.82 -6.06
N TYR A 54 3.33 2.85 -6.85
CA TYR A 54 3.49 2.87 -8.30
C TYR A 54 4.52 3.97 -8.65
N PRO A 55 5.73 3.62 -9.13
CA PRO A 55 6.72 4.60 -9.54
C PRO A 55 6.22 5.41 -10.74
N ALA A 56 6.80 6.60 -10.95
CA ALA A 56 6.51 7.39 -12.14
C ALA A 56 6.95 6.64 -13.41
N VAL A 57 6.12 6.69 -14.44
CA VAL A 57 6.40 6.04 -15.74
C VAL A 57 6.39 7.09 -16.83
N ILE A 58 7.46 7.14 -17.61
CA ILE A 58 7.58 7.97 -18.81
C ILE A 58 7.38 7.06 -20.02
N TYR A 59 6.53 7.46 -20.95
CA TYR A 59 6.21 6.69 -22.15
C TYR A 59 5.88 7.61 -23.33
N GLY A 60 5.75 7.03 -24.51
CA GLY A 60 5.64 7.77 -25.78
C GLY A 60 6.93 7.66 -26.59
N ALA A 61 6.84 7.87 -27.90
CA ALA A 61 7.99 7.69 -28.80
C ALA A 61 9.12 8.70 -28.50
N GLU A 62 8.78 9.85 -27.92
CA GLU A 62 9.71 10.90 -27.55
C GLU A 62 9.69 11.18 -26.04
N GLY A 63 9.07 10.30 -25.24
CA GLY A 63 8.95 10.46 -23.79
C GLY A 63 7.97 11.57 -23.37
N GLU A 64 7.00 11.89 -24.22
CA GLU A 64 6.12 13.05 -24.06
C GLU A 64 5.02 12.85 -23.00
N LYS A 65 4.78 11.62 -22.52
CA LYS A 65 3.73 11.32 -21.54
C LYS A 65 4.31 10.82 -20.23
N ILE A 66 3.80 11.38 -19.14
CA ILE A 66 4.22 11.04 -17.78
C ILE A 66 2.99 10.56 -17.00
N ILE A 67 3.07 9.34 -16.48
CA ILE A 67 2.21 8.87 -15.41
C ILE A 67 2.91 9.22 -14.10
N PRO A 68 2.32 10.08 -13.25
CA PRO A 68 2.96 10.48 -12.01
C PRO A 68 3.08 9.31 -11.05
N GLU A 69 4.08 9.39 -10.19
CA GLU A 69 4.23 8.53 -9.02
C GLU A 69 2.95 8.54 -8.18
N ARG A 70 2.52 7.37 -7.70
CA ARG A 70 1.30 7.22 -6.89
C ARG A 70 1.50 6.26 -5.71
N TYR A 71 0.91 6.61 -4.58
CA TYR A 71 0.81 5.76 -3.39
C TYR A 71 -0.66 5.60 -3.04
N ASP A 72 -1.15 4.37 -3.06
CA ASP A 72 -2.52 4.05 -2.70
C ASP A 72 -2.54 3.28 -1.38
N ALA A 73 -3.31 3.77 -0.40
CA ALA A 73 -3.69 2.98 0.75
C ALA A 73 -4.70 1.92 0.31
N VAL A 74 -4.49 0.67 0.71
CA VAL A 74 -5.40 -0.43 0.40
C VAL A 74 -6.03 -0.96 1.68
N GLU A 75 -7.35 -0.96 1.70
CA GLU A 75 -8.13 -1.56 2.77
C GLU A 75 -8.66 -2.92 2.33
N PHE A 76 -8.59 -3.90 3.22
CA PHE A 76 -9.11 -5.24 2.99
C PHE A 76 -10.15 -5.59 4.04
N THR A 77 -11.16 -6.35 3.63
CA THR A 77 -11.97 -7.12 4.56
C THR A 77 -11.21 -8.39 4.93
N TRP A 78 -11.02 -8.62 6.23
CA TRP A 78 -10.30 -9.81 6.71
C TRP A 78 -11.27 -10.88 7.22
N GLN A 79 -11.14 -12.10 6.70
CA GLN A 79 -11.92 -13.25 7.16
C GLN A 79 -11.03 -14.49 7.24
N LYS A 80 -11.02 -15.17 8.40
CA LYS A 80 -10.25 -16.40 8.64
C LYS A 80 -8.78 -16.29 8.18
N GLY A 81 -8.14 -15.16 8.47
CA GLY A 81 -6.74 -14.89 8.12
C GLY A 81 -6.49 -14.57 6.64
N ARG A 82 -7.53 -14.33 5.83
CA ARG A 82 -7.40 -13.96 4.41
C ARG A 82 -7.88 -12.54 4.17
N ALA A 83 -7.13 -11.80 3.36
CA ALA A 83 -7.51 -10.50 2.84
C ALA A 83 -8.49 -10.68 1.67
N LEU A 84 -9.56 -9.89 1.65
CA LEU A 84 -10.63 -9.93 0.65
C LEU A 84 -11.07 -8.51 0.31
N ASN A 85 -11.76 -8.35 -0.82
CA ASN A 85 -12.42 -7.11 -1.22
C ASN A 85 -11.54 -5.85 -1.07
N PRO A 86 -10.40 -5.79 -1.80
CA PRO A 86 -9.49 -4.65 -1.72
C PRO A 86 -10.19 -3.36 -2.17
N VAL A 87 -9.97 -2.29 -1.40
CA VAL A 87 -10.44 -0.94 -1.71
C VAL A 87 -9.24 0.00 -1.69
N TRP A 88 -8.95 0.60 -2.84
CA TRP A 88 -7.86 1.54 -3.01
C TRP A 88 -8.33 2.97 -2.78
N ARG A 89 -7.54 3.74 -2.04
CA ARG A 89 -7.71 5.18 -1.86
C ARG A 89 -6.35 5.84 -1.96
N ALA A 90 -6.30 7.05 -2.51
CA ALA A 90 -5.07 7.84 -2.48
C ALA A 90 -4.59 7.99 -1.03
N LEU A 91 -3.30 7.77 -0.80
CA LEU A 91 -2.71 7.92 0.53
C LEU A 91 -2.83 9.37 0.99
N GLN A 92 -3.27 9.58 2.23
CA GLN A 92 -3.42 10.93 2.79
C GLN A 92 -2.07 11.64 2.85
N ALA A 93 -2.05 12.95 2.54
CA ALA A 93 -0.81 13.73 2.42
C ALA A 93 0.10 13.63 3.66
N SER A 94 -0.46 13.73 4.87
CA SER A 94 0.30 13.63 6.12
C SER A 94 0.99 12.27 6.31
N LEU A 95 0.41 11.21 5.77
CA LEU A 95 0.96 9.85 5.85
C LEU A 95 1.92 9.57 4.68
N LEU A 96 1.67 10.19 3.53
CA LEU A 96 2.54 10.11 2.35
C LEU A 96 3.95 10.60 2.66
N ASP A 97 4.09 11.75 3.32
CA ASP A 97 5.41 12.31 3.66
C ASP A 97 6.19 11.38 4.59
N LEU A 98 5.50 10.75 5.56
CA LEU A 98 6.09 9.75 6.44
C LEU A 98 6.54 8.50 5.67
N VAL A 99 5.68 7.94 4.81
CA VAL A 99 6.05 6.76 4.01
C VAL A 99 7.26 7.07 3.12
N LYS A 100 7.28 8.24 2.47
CA LYS A 100 8.41 8.68 1.64
C LYS A 100 9.70 8.85 2.44
N SER A 101 9.63 9.35 3.67
CA SER A 101 10.83 9.49 4.50
C SER A 101 11.40 8.14 4.94
N LEU A 102 10.54 7.16 5.23
CA LEU A 102 10.96 5.81 5.62
C LEU A 102 11.58 5.01 4.46
N LEU A 103 11.19 5.28 3.22
CA LEU A 103 11.74 4.61 2.03
C LEU A 103 13.08 5.18 1.55
N LYS A 104 13.43 6.40 1.95
CA LYS A 104 14.75 7.00 1.70
C LYS A 104 15.77 6.38 2.65
N THR A 105 16.21 5.16 2.33
CA THR A 105 17.33 4.49 3.02
C THR A 105 18.65 4.91 2.39
#